data_AF-A0A1W9VQB4-F1
#
_entry.id   AF-A0A1W9VQB4-F1
#
_cell.length_a   1.000
_cell.length_b   1.000
_cell.length_c   1.000
_cell.angle_alpha   90.00
_cell.angle_beta   90.00
_cell.angle_gamma   90.00
#
_symmetry.space_group_name_H-M   'P 1'
#
loop_
_entity.id
_entity.type
_entity.pdbx_description
1 polymer ?
#
loop_
_entity_poly.entity_id
_entity_poly.type
_entity_poly.pdbx_seq_one_letter_code
_entity_poly.pdbx_strand_id
1 'polypeptide(L)'
;MIGSDQKKYPVPLNYSSKTKLVPGDILKLKILDNGQFVYKLIKPVERKHIRALLSKTDDNKYTAVTDDGKTYFLNQAAVTFFKGRPGDELYILTNDKEEAGFAAIEAVIKK
;
A
#
# COMPACT_ATOMS: atom_id res chain seq x y z
N MET A 1 -6.91 9.04 -1.65
CA MET A 1 -7.58 9.27 -0.35
C MET A 1 -8.93 9.91 -0.59
N ILE A 2 -9.85 9.79 0.37
CA ILE A 2 -11.10 10.56 0.38
C ILE A 2 -10.89 11.75 1.32
N GLY A 3 -11.13 12.97 0.84
CA GLY A 3 -11.06 14.19 1.64
C GLY A 3 -12.28 14.33 2.57
N SER A 4 -12.20 15.26 3.52
CA SER A 4 -13.36 15.62 4.37
C SER A 4 -14.53 16.20 3.57
N ASP A 5 -14.26 16.67 2.35
CA ASP A 5 -15.23 17.14 1.37
C ASP A 5 -15.80 16.00 0.49
N GLN A 6 -15.51 14.74 0.86
CA GLN A 6 -15.91 13.52 0.14
C GLN A 6 -15.32 13.37 -1.27
N LYS A 7 -14.33 14.20 -1.66
CA LYS A 7 -13.67 14.09 -2.97
C LYS A 7 -12.52 13.11 -2.94
N LYS A 8 -12.26 12.48 -4.10
CA LYS A 8 -11.11 11.60 -4.32
C LYS A 8 -9.89 12.44 -4.68
N TYR A 9 -8.83 12.32 -3.89
CA TYR A 9 -7.53 12.94 -4.16
C TYR A 9 -6.47 11.86 -4.45
N PRO A 10 -5.75 11.96 -5.58
CA PRO A 10 -4.72 10.99 -5.95
C PRO A 10 -3.50 11.14 -5.04
N VAL A 11 -3.18 10.08 -4.29
CA VAL A 11 -1.97 10.03 -3.47
C VAL A 11 -0.81 9.52 -4.34
N PRO A 12 0.33 10.23 -4.44
CA PRO A 12 1.46 9.79 -5.25
C PRO A 12 1.96 8.40 -4.86
N LEU A 13 2.24 7.54 -5.85
CA LEU A 13 2.71 6.17 -5.62
C LEU A 13 3.98 6.12 -4.75
N ASN A 14 4.93 7.02 -4.99
CA ASN A 14 6.17 7.10 -4.21
C ASN A 14 5.92 7.49 -2.75
N TYR A 15 4.98 8.40 -2.49
CA TYR A 15 4.61 8.77 -1.12
C TYR A 15 3.95 7.58 -0.41
N SER A 16 2.99 6.93 -1.07
CA SER A 16 2.31 5.74 -0.56
C SER A 16 3.28 4.59 -0.27
N SER A 17 4.25 4.36 -1.15
CA SER A 17 5.30 3.35 -0.98
C SER A 17 6.19 3.64 0.23
N LYS A 18 6.78 4.85 0.29
CA LYS A 18 7.71 5.24 1.37
C LYS A 18 7.06 5.26 2.75
N THR A 19 5.78 5.67 2.83
CA THR A 19 5.04 5.77 4.10
C THR A 19 4.29 4.49 4.45
N LYS A 20 4.36 3.45 3.59
CA LYS A 20 3.68 2.16 3.75
C LYS A 20 2.17 2.33 4.03
N LEU A 21 1.50 3.14 3.20
CA LEU A 21 0.08 3.44 3.40
C LEU A 21 -0.81 2.21 3.22
N VAL A 22 -1.77 2.07 4.11
CA VAL A 22 -2.79 1.01 4.11
C VAL A 22 -4.18 1.66 4.07
N PRO A 23 -5.19 1.07 3.39
CA PRO A 23 -6.56 1.56 3.45
C PRO A 23 -7.06 1.69 4.90
N GLY A 24 -7.60 2.86 5.24
CA GLY A 24 -7.97 3.24 6.61
C GLY A 24 -7.02 4.27 7.24
N ASP A 25 -5.82 4.45 6.69
CA ASP A 25 -4.89 5.51 7.13
C ASP A 25 -5.49 6.91 6.95
N ILE A 26 -5.38 7.74 7.97
CA ILE A 26 -5.87 9.12 7.96
C ILE A 26 -4.76 10.05 7.48
N LEU A 27 -4.98 10.70 6.34
CA LEU A 27 -4.08 11.69 5.77
C LEU A 27 -4.66 13.10 5.92
N LYS A 28 -3.77 14.08 6.15
CA LYS A 28 -4.07 15.49 5.93
C LYS A 28 -3.59 15.89 4.54
N LEU A 29 -4.50 16.46 3.75
CA LEU A 29 -4.20 17.12 2.49
C LEU A 29 -4.07 18.64 2.74
N LYS A 30 -3.01 19.24 2.21
CA LYS A 30 -2.89 20.69 2.03
C LYS A 30 -2.73 20.97 0.54
N ILE A 31 -3.56 21.85 -0.01
CA ILE A 31 -3.42 22.37 -1.36
C ILE A 31 -2.68 23.70 -1.24
N LEU A 32 -1.52 23.81 -1.88
CA LEU A 32 -0.74 25.05 -1.91
C LEU A 32 -1.33 26.02 -2.94
N ASP A 33 -0.95 27.30 -2.86
CA ASP A 33 -1.47 28.35 -3.76
C ASP A 33 -1.12 28.09 -5.23
N ASN A 34 -0.06 27.33 -5.50
CA ASN A 34 0.33 26.86 -6.83
C ASN A 34 -0.43 25.59 -7.30
N GLY A 35 -1.44 25.14 -6.54
CA GLY A 35 -2.22 23.93 -6.83
C GLY A 35 -1.57 22.61 -6.42
N GLN A 36 -0.35 22.63 -5.86
CA GLN A 36 0.34 21.40 -5.47
C GLN A 36 -0.33 20.75 -4.24
N PHE A 37 -0.50 19.42 -4.30
CA PHE A 37 -1.01 18.64 -3.18
C PHE A 37 0.13 18.15 -2.29
N VAL A 38 0.06 18.52 -1.01
CA VAL A 38 0.96 18.04 0.04
C VAL A 38 0.17 17.13 0.97
N TYR A 39 0.68 15.92 1.18
CA TYR A 39 0.07 14.91 2.02
C TYR A 39 0.90 14.68 3.27
N LYS A 40 0.24 14.48 4.42
CA LYS A 40 0.86 14.05 5.67
C LYS A 40 0.03 12.94 6.29
N LEU A 41 0.67 11.81 6.62
CA LEU A 41 0.04 10.77 7.45
C LEU A 41 -0.16 11.32 8.86
N ILE A 42 -1.41 11.34 9.32
CA ILE A 42 -1.78 11.87 10.64
C ILE A 42 -2.01 10.74 11.63
N LYS A 43 -2.72 9.70 11.19
CA LYS A 43 -3.00 8.55 12.04
C LYS A 43 -2.95 7.28 11.19
N PRO A 44 -2.04 6.35 11.51
CA PRO A 44 -2.11 5.03 10.90
C PRO A 44 -3.35 4.30 11.41
N VAL A 45 -3.97 3.49 10.56
CA VAL A 45 -4.92 2.47 11.02
C VAL A 45 -4.18 1.41 11.83
N GLU A 46 -4.90 0.65 12.65
CA GLU A 46 -4.34 -0.56 13.26
C GLU A 46 -3.98 -1.58 12.16
N ARG A 47 -2.84 -2.25 12.33
CA ARG A 47 -2.21 -3.03 11.27
C ARG A 47 -2.01 -4.46 11.72
N LYS A 48 -2.25 -5.39 10.80
CA LYS A 48 -1.79 -6.77 10.90
C LYS A 48 -0.63 -7.00 9.93
N HIS A 49 0.35 -7.77 10.40
CA HIS A 49 1.51 -8.19 9.64
C HIS A 49 1.26 -9.60 9.12
N ILE A 50 1.39 -9.80 7.82
CA ILE A 50 1.09 -11.08 7.19
C ILE A 50 2.23 -11.47 6.26
N ARG A 51 2.65 -12.73 6.35
CA ARG A 51 3.55 -13.37 5.39
C ARG A 51 2.75 -13.70 4.12
N ALA A 52 3.34 -13.41 2.96
CA ALA A 52 2.75 -13.70 1.67
C ALA A 52 3.81 -14.04 0.61
N LEU A 53 3.36 -14.48 -0.55
CA LEU A 53 4.15 -14.63 -1.76
C LEU A 53 3.85 -13.49 -2.74
N LEU A 54 4.91 -12.89 -3.30
CA LEU A 54 4.78 -11.89 -4.33
C LEU A 54 4.31 -12.59 -5.61
N SER A 55 3.23 -12.09 -6.19
CA SER A 55 2.71 -12.55 -7.48
C SER A 55 2.45 -11.35 -8.39
N LYS A 56 2.08 -11.65 -9.63
CA LYS A 56 1.73 -10.66 -10.63
C LYS A 56 0.54 -11.19 -11.43
N THR A 57 -0.48 -10.35 -11.58
CA THR A 57 -1.64 -10.67 -12.43
C THR A 57 -1.25 -10.58 -13.90
N ASP A 58 -2.08 -11.14 -14.79
CA ASP A 58 -1.93 -11.02 -16.24
C ASP A 58 -1.90 -9.54 -16.70
N ASP A 59 -2.69 -8.68 -16.03
CA ASP A 59 -2.68 -7.22 -16.23
C ASP A 59 -1.43 -6.49 -15.70
N ASN A 60 -0.34 -7.21 -15.39
CA ASN A 60 0.90 -6.66 -14.85
C ASN A 60 0.79 -5.95 -13.48
N LYS A 61 -0.26 -6.20 -12.70
CA LYS A 61 -0.39 -5.66 -11.33
C LYS A 61 0.26 -6.61 -10.33
N TYR A 62 1.04 -6.07 -9.39
CA TYR A 62 1.63 -6.87 -8.33
C TYR A 62 0.61 -7.17 -7.24
N THR A 63 0.63 -8.40 -6.75
CA THR A 63 -0.21 -8.87 -5.65
C THR A 63 0.60 -9.63 -4.61
N ALA A 64 0.13 -9.67 -3.38
CA ALA A 64 0.59 -10.55 -2.32
C ALA A 64 -0.48 -11.62 -2.09
N VAL A 65 -0.10 -12.88 -2.18
CA VAL A 65 -0.98 -14.02 -1.91
C VAL A 65 -0.57 -14.63 -0.57
N THR A 66 -1.48 -14.62 0.40
CA THR A 66 -1.26 -15.14 1.75
C THR A 66 -1.52 -16.65 1.81
N ASP A 67 -1.04 -17.30 2.87
CA ASP A 67 -1.18 -18.76 3.05
C ASP A 67 -2.65 -19.19 3.21
N ASP A 68 -3.54 -18.31 3.68
CA ASP A 68 -5.00 -18.51 3.75
C ASP A 68 -5.73 -18.21 2.42
N GLY A 69 -4.99 -17.96 1.34
CA GLY A 69 -5.53 -17.76 -0.01
C GLY A 69 -6.00 -16.34 -0.32
N LYS A 70 -5.84 -15.38 0.60
CA LYS A 70 -6.23 -13.98 0.36
C LYS A 70 -5.22 -13.29 -0.54
N THR A 71 -5.74 -12.38 -1.37
CA THR A 71 -4.94 -11.63 -2.33
C THR A 71 -5.05 -10.13 -2.06
N TYR A 72 -3.90 -9.47 -1.96
CA TYR A 72 -3.81 -8.02 -1.75
C TYR A 72 -3.04 -7.37 -2.90
N PHE A 73 -3.56 -6.31 -3.48
CA PHE A 73 -2.82 -5.49 -4.45
C PHE A 73 -1.70 -4.71 -3.76
N LEU A 74 -0.55 -4.65 -4.43
CA LEU A 74 0.64 -3.97 -3.94
C LEU A 74 0.96 -2.73 -4.77
N ASN A 75 1.52 -1.73 -4.11
CA ASN A 75 2.04 -0.54 -4.79
C ASN A 75 3.27 -0.90 -5.63
N GLN A 76 3.20 -0.65 -6.94
CA GLN A 76 4.30 -0.94 -7.89
C GLN A 76 5.62 -0.25 -7.49
N ALA A 77 5.57 0.99 -7.00
CA ALA A 77 6.78 1.69 -6.57
C ALA A 77 7.42 1.03 -5.34
N ALA A 78 6.64 0.36 -4.48
CA ALA A 78 7.17 -0.41 -3.36
C ALA A 78 7.88 -1.67 -3.87
N VAL A 79 7.27 -2.43 -4.78
CA VAL A 79 7.88 -3.64 -5.36
C VAL A 79 9.22 -3.31 -6.03
N THR A 80 9.26 -2.24 -6.83
CA THR A 80 10.50 -1.77 -7.48
C THR A 80 11.56 -1.37 -6.45
N PHE A 81 11.17 -0.64 -5.40
CA PHE A 81 12.08 -0.20 -4.34
C PHE A 81 12.73 -1.39 -3.61
N PHE A 82 11.95 -2.40 -3.24
CA PHE A 82 12.46 -3.61 -2.58
C PHE A 82 13.16 -4.58 -3.55
N LYS A 83 13.10 -4.32 -4.86
CA LYS A 83 13.59 -5.20 -5.93
C LYS A 83 12.97 -6.60 -5.84
N GLY A 84 11.67 -6.64 -5.53
CA GLY A 84 10.91 -7.89 -5.42
C GLY A 84 10.61 -8.49 -6.79
N ARG A 85 10.58 -9.82 -6.87
CA ARG A 85 10.23 -10.61 -8.04
C ARG A 85 9.08 -11.56 -7.70
N PRO A 86 8.18 -11.87 -8.64
CA PRO A 86 7.18 -12.91 -8.42
C PRO A 86 7.84 -14.21 -7.94
N GLY A 87 7.28 -14.81 -6.89
CA GLY A 87 7.84 -15.96 -6.17
C GLY A 87 8.64 -15.61 -4.91
N ASP A 88 9.06 -14.36 -4.72
CA ASP A 88 9.71 -13.93 -3.48
C ASP A 88 8.72 -13.99 -2.31
N GLU A 89 9.18 -14.40 -1.13
CA GLU A 89 8.44 -14.27 0.12
C GLU A 89 8.49 -12.81 0.59
N LEU A 90 7.40 -12.29 1.14
CA LEU A 90 7.37 -10.93 1.71
C LEU A 90 6.49 -10.85 2.95
N TYR A 91 6.74 -9.81 3.74
CA TYR A 91 5.82 -9.35 4.78
C TYR A 91 5.06 -8.14 4.29
N ILE A 92 3.74 -8.16 4.48
CA ILE A 92 2.84 -7.06 4.15
C ILE A 92 2.16 -6.51 5.40
N LEU A 93 1.83 -5.21 5.35
CA LEU A 93 0.96 -4.53 6.30
C LEU A 93 -0.42 -4.36 5.66
N THR A 94 -1.46 -4.77 6.37
CA THR A 94 -2.85 -4.52 5.98
C THR A 94 -3.67 -4.10 7.20
N ASN A 95 -4.87 -3.61 6.96
CA ASN A 95 -5.78 -3.15 8.00
C ASN A 95 -6.29 -4.36 8.80
N ASP A 96 -6.25 -4.28 10.12
CA ASP A 96 -6.68 -5.37 10.99
C ASP A 96 -8.20 -5.46 11.19
N LYS A 97 -8.91 -4.34 11.06
CA LYS A 97 -10.37 -4.24 11.26
C LYS A 97 -11.16 -4.61 10.03
N GLU A 98 -10.62 -4.30 8.85
CA GLU A 98 -11.31 -4.50 7.58
C GLU A 98 -10.39 -5.16 6.56
N GLU A 99 -10.91 -6.18 5.87
CA GLU A 99 -10.20 -6.74 4.73
C GLU A 99 -10.25 -5.76 3.57
N ALA A 100 -9.12 -5.11 3.33
CA ALA A 100 -8.94 -4.25 2.20
C ALA A 100 -8.30 -5.00 1.03
N GLY A 101 -8.64 -4.64 -0.20
CA GLY A 101 -8.01 -5.20 -1.40
C GLY A 101 -6.56 -4.76 -1.63
N PHE A 102 -5.97 -3.94 -0.76
CA PHE A 102 -4.61 -3.41 -0.90
C PHE A 102 -3.82 -3.59 0.39
N ALA A 103 -2.50 -3.76 0.23
CA ALA A 103 -1.55 -3.84 1.33
C ALA A 103 -0.26 -3.07 1.01
N ALA A 104 0.47 -2.69 2.05
CA ALA A 104 1.80 -2.11 1.93
C ALA A 104 2.88 -3.19 2.11
N ILE A 105 4.00 -3.06 1.41
CA ILE A 105 5.14 -3.97 1.60
C ILE A 105 5.94 -3.50 2.81
N GLU A 106 6.13 -4.40 3.77
CA GLU A 106 7.00 -4.15 4.93
C GLU A 106 8.45 -4.49 4.60
N ALA A 107 8.67 -5.68 4.06
CA ALA A 107 9.96 -6.24 3.69
C ALA A 107 9.79 -7.37 2.66
N VAL A 108 10.80 -7.56 1.80
CA VAL A 108 10.90 -8.71 0.89
C VAL A 108 12.02 -9.62 1.38
N ILE A 109 11.73 -10.91 1.52
CA ILE A 109 12.67 -11.94 1.94
C ILE A 109 13.23 -12.61 0.68
N LYS A 110 14.48 -12.32 0.38
CA LYS A 110 15.19 -12.92 -0.74
C LYS A 110 15.73 -14.28 -0.29
N LYS A 111 15.35 -15.33 -1.01
CA LYS A 111 16.08 -16.60 -0.97
C LYS A 111 17.37 -16.49 -1.76
#